data_AF-A0A662UDE2-F1
#
_entry.id   AF-A0A662UDE2-F1
#
_cell.length_a   1.000
_cell.length_b   1.000
_cell.length_c   1.000
_cell.angle_alpha   90.00
_cell.angle_beta   90.00
_cell.angle_gamma   90.00
#
_symmetry.space_group_name_H-M   'P 1'
#
loop_
_entity.id
_entity.type
_entity.pdbx_description
1 polymer ?
#
loop_
_entity_poly.entity_id
_entity_poly.type
_entity_poly.pdbx_seq_one_letter_code
_entity_poly.pdbx_strand_id
1 'polypeptide(L)'
;MSSIKAHVEHSSKVNDTYTAIIKIIYRDKTYHITVSKLVKKPEDVSVKKIKDYILLELKDTEGKGFSTCCIRMEHFEKGCLECPSLIIPPKK
;
A
#
# COMPACT_ATOMS: atom_id res chain seq x y z
N MET A 1 16.06 -15.17 -0.92
CA MET A 1 15.55 -13.77 -0.95
C MET A 1 14.03 -13.83 -0.91
N SER A 2 13.37 -13.38 0.15
CA SER A 2 11.89 -13.36 0.17
C SER A 2 11.38 -12.29 -0.79
N SER A 3 10.83 -12.74 -1.92
CA SER A 3 10.19 -11.89 -2.92
C SER A 3 8.92 -11.29 -2.33
N ILE A 4 8.83 -9.95 -2.31
CA ILE A 4 7.57 -9.26 -2.01
C ILE A 4 6.92 -8.84 -3.32
N LYS A 5 5.60 -9.01 -3.42
CA LYS A 5 4.79 -8.55 -4.55
C LYS A 5 3.63 -7.72 -4.02
N ALA A 6 3.24 -6.71 -4.77
CA ALA A 6 2.03 -5.94 -4.50
C ALA A 6 1.30 -5.67 -5.81
N HIS A 7 -0.03 -5.58 -5.76
CA HIS A 7 -0.87 -5.12 -6.86
C HIS A 7 -2.12 -4.42 -6.31
N VAL A 8 -2.68 -3.51 -7.09
CA VAL A 8 -3.98 -2.93 -6.81
C VAL A 8 -5.04 -4.00 -7.12
N GLU A 9 -5.75 -4.47 -6.09
CA GLU A 9 -6.80 -5.49 -6.26
C GLU A 9 -8.12 -4.84 -6.66
N HIS A 10 -8.44 -3.71 -6.04
CA HIS A 10 -9.63 -2.93 -6.35
C HIS A 10 -9.37 -1.45 -6.08
N SER A 11 -9.99 -0.57 -6.88
CA SER A 11 -10.08 0.85 -6.56
C SER A 11 -11.48 1.39 -6.87
N SER A 12 -11.96 2.25 -5.98
CA SER A 12 -13.28 2.88 -6.08
C SER A 12 -13.17 4.38 -5.84
N LYS A 13 -14.09 5.14 -6.44
CA LYS A 13 -14.23 6.57 -6.19
C LYS A 13 -15.27 6.75 -5.08
N VAL A 14 -14.92 7.51 -4.05
CA VAL A 14 -15.79 7.89 -2.93
C VAL A 14 -15.75 9.41 -2.83
N ASN A 15 -16.86 10.07 -3.20
CA ASN A 15 -16.94 11.52 -3.40
C ASN A 15 -15.86 12.01 -4.37
N ASP A 16 -15.04 12.97 -3.97
CA ASP A 16 -13.95 13.54 -4.79
C ASP A 16 -12.60 12.82 -4.61
N THR A 17 -12.58 11.71 -3.86
CA THR A 17 -11.35 10.95 -3.59
C THR A 17 -11.46 9.50 -4.05
N TYR A 18 -10.33 8.84 -4.17
CA TYR A 18 -10.25 7.41 -4.45
C TYR A 18 -9.87 6.63 -3.19
N THR A 19 -10.38 5.41 -3.13
CA THR A 19 -9.95 4.39 -2.17
C THR A 19 -9.46 3.18 -2.95
N ALA A 20 -8.37 2.57 -2.51
CA ALA A 20 -7.85 1.37 -3.11
C ALA A 20 -7.49 0.31 -2.09
N ILE A 21 -7.78 -0.93 -2.47
CA ILE A 21 -7.36 -2.13 -1.76
C ILE A 21 -6.10 -2.63 -2.46
N ILE A 22 -5.00 -2.62 -1.72
CA ILE A 22 -3.72 -3.12 -2.21
C ILE A 22 -3.50 -4.50 -1.59
N LYS A 23 -3.31 -5.48 -2.46
CA LYS A 23 -2.93 -6.83 -2.06
C LYS A 23 -1.42 -6.96 -2.05
N ILE A 24 -0.89 -7.42 -0.94
CA ILE A 24 0.55 -7.60 -0.71
C ILE A 24 0.80 -9.08 -0.41
N ILE A 25 1.70 -9.69 -1.17
CA ILE A 25 2.11 -11.07 -0.99
C ILE A 25 3.55 -11.05 -0.49
N TYR A 26 3.74 -11.58 0.72
CA TYR A 26 5.05 -11.71 1.35
C TYR A 26 5.21 -13.12 1.92
N ARG A 27 6.21 -13.86 1.40
CA ARG A 27 6.34 -15.32 1.64
C ARG A 27 5.03 -16.01 1.23
N ASP A 28 4.45 -16.84 2.09
CA ASP A 28 3.20 -17.58 1.85
C ASP A 28 1.98 -16.88 2.45
N LYS A 29 2.10 -15.60 2.85
CA LYS A 29 1.02 -14.80 3.42
C LYS A 29 0.55 -13.72 2.45
N THR A 30 -0.77 -13.57 2.40
CA THR A 30 -1.45 -12.49 1.67
C THR A 30 -2.00 -11.49 2.68
N TYR A 31 -1.80 -10.21 2.40
CA TYR A 31 -2.29 -9.11 3.20
C TYR A 31 -3.04 -8.12 2.32
N HIS A 32 -4.06 -7.50 2.89
CA HIS A 32 -4.85 -6.47 2.22
C HIS A 32 -4.76 -5.19 3.04
N ILE A 33 -4.38 -4.09 2.39
CA ILE A 33 -4.39 -2.77 3.01
C ILE A 33 -5.37 -1.87 2.25
N THR A 34 -6.08 -1.03 2.98
CA THR A 34 -6.97 -0.03 2.41
C THR A 34 -6.29 1.33 2.45
N VAL A 35 -6.11 1.94 1.29
CA VAL A 35 -5.58 3.29 1.15
C VAL A 35 -6.69 4.20 0.64
N SER A 36 -7.22 5.00 1.55
CA SER A 36 -8.32 5.94 1.30
C SER A 36 -7.83 7.38 1.10
N LYS A 37 -8.71 8.26 0.61
CA LYS A 37 -8.45 9.69 0.39
C LYS A 37 -7.36 9.98 -0.66
N LEU A 38 -7.24 9.13 -1.67
CA LEU A 38 -6.32 9.32 -2.77
C LEU A 38 -6.84 10.40 -3.73
N VAL A 39 -5.96 11.31 -4.15
CA VAL A 39 -6.30 12.41 -5.07
C VAL A 39 -6.41 11.96 -6.54
N LYS A 40 -5.90 10.77 -6.85
CA LYS A 40 -5.91 10.16 -8.20
C LYS A 40 -6.33 8.70 -8.10
N LYS A 41 -6.86 8.16 -9.21
CA LYS A 41 -7.15 6.74 -9.33
C LYS A 41 -5.82 5.96 -9.36
N PRO A 42 -5.59 5.03 -8.42
CA PRO A 42 -4.45 4.13 -8.51
C PRO A 42 -4.76 3.02 -9.51
N GLU A 43 -3.84 2.84 -10.45
CA GLU A 43 -3.90 1.79 -11.47
C GLU A 43 -2.88 0.68 -11.17
N ASP A 44 -1.71 1.05 -10.68
CA ASP A 44 -0.64 0.11 -10.34
C ASP A 44 0.03 0.48 -9.01
N VAL A 45 0.81 -0.46 -8.47
CA VAL A 45 1.63 -0.25 -7.29
C VAL A 45 2.99 -0.90 -7.46
N SER A 46 4.04 -0.11 -7.25
CA SER A 46 5.39 -0.62 -7.17
C SER A 46 5.78 -0.88 -5.72
N VAL A 47 6.37 -2.04 -5.47
CA VAL A 47 6.84 -2.43 -4.14
C VAL A 47 8.36 -2.49 -4.10
N LYS A 48 8.95 -1.85 -3.08
CA LYS A 48 10.38 -1.89 -2.83
C LYS A 48 10.66 -2.13 -1.36
N LYS A 49 11.48 -3.13 -1.06
CA LYS A 49 12.04 -3.32 0.28
C LYS A 49 13.29 -2.47 0.44
N ILE A 50 13.32 -1.62 1.46
CA ILE A 50 14.48 -0.82 1.85
C ILE A 50 14.75 -1.06 3.34
N LYS A 51 15.84 -1.78 3.66
CA LYS A 51 16.18 -2.17 5.03
C LYS A 51 14.98 -2.86 5.71
N ASP A 52 14.43 -2.23 6.74
CA ASP A 52 13.31 -2.70 7.56
C ASP A 52 11.95 -2.15 7.12
N TYR A 53 11.88 -1.53 5.94
CA TYR A 53 10.68 -0.93 5.40
C TYR A 53 10.30 -1.51 4.05
N ILE A 54 9.00 -1.56 3.80
CA ILE A 54 8.38 -1.78 2.51
C ILE A 54 7.75 -0.48 2.07
N LEU A 55 8.17 0.01 0.92
CA LEU A 55 7.59 1.15 0.25
C LEU A 55 6.65 0.65 -0.85
N LEU A 56 5.42 1.14 -0.81
CA LEU A 56 4.40 0.92 -1.82
C LEU A 56 4.14 2.26 -2.52
N GLU A 57 4.65 2.40 -3.74
CA GLU A 57 4.41 3.58 -4.56
C GLU A 57 3.22 3.33 -5.47
N LEU A 58 2.13 4.05 -5.23
CA LEU A 58 0.94 4.04 -6.07
C LEU A 58 1.18 4.85 -7.34
N LYS A 59 0.81 4.26 -8.47
CA LYS A 59 0.91 4.87 -9.80
C LYS A 59 -0.47 5.15 -10.36
N ASP A 60 -0.59 6.29 -11.03
CA ASP A 60 -1.80 6.65 -11.77
C ASP A 60 -1.84 5.98 -13.15
N THR A 61 -2.86 6.29 -13.93
CA THR A 61 -3.10 5.78 -15.29
C THR A 61 -2.01 6.18 -16.29
N GLU A 62 -1.17 7.17 -15.97
CA GLU A 62 -0.01 7.56 -16.79
C GLU A 62 1.27 6.80 -16.36
N GLY A 63 1.17 5.90 -15.38
CA GLY A 63 2.31 5.23 -14.76
C GLY A 63 3.12 6.12 -13.82
N LYS A 64 2.64 7.33 -13.48
CA LYS A 64 3.36 8.26 -12.61
C LYS A 64 3.07 7.96 -11.15
N GLY A 65 4.13 7.80 -10.36
CA GLY A 65 4.03 7.69 -8.91
C GLY A 65 3.44 8.97 -8.30
N PHE A 66 2.40 8.85 -7.48
CA PHE A 66 1.73 10.01 -6.87
C PHE A 66 1.55 9.91 -5.36
N SER A 67 1.68 8.72 -4.78
CA SER A 67 1.56 8.51 -3.33
C SER A 67 2.39 7.32 -2.91
N THR A 68 3.01 7.41 -1.73
CA THR A 68 3.86 6.33 -1.20
C THR A 68 3.40 5.95 0.21
N CYS A 69 3.10 4.68 0.41
CA CYS A 69 2.86 4.10 1.73
C CYS A 69 4.14 3.43 2.23
N CYS A 70 4.49 3.64 3.49
CA CYS A 70 5.67 3.06 4.12
C CYS A 70 5.24 2.15 5.26
N ILE A 71 5.65 0.88 5.21
CA ILE A 71 5.25 -0.15 6.16
C ILE A 71 6.49 -0.80 6.73
N ARG A 72 6.62 -0.86 8.07
CA ARG A 72 7.71 -1.61 8.70
C ARG A 72 7.53 -3.11 8.47
N MET A 73 8.64 -3.79 8.15
CA MET A 73 8.73 -5.24 7.97
C MET A 73 8.17 -6.02 9.17
N GLU A 74 8.34 -5.49 10.38
CA GLU A 74 7.83 -6.07 11.62
C GLU A 74 6.33 -6.38 11.54
N HIS A 75 5.53 -5.56 10.85
CA HIS A 75 4.10 -5.83 10.68
C HIS A 75 3.83 -7.07 9.83
N PHE A 76 4.66 -7.34 8.82
CA PHE A 76 4.58 -8.55 8.01
C PHE A 76 5.09 -9.78 8.75
N GLU A 77 6.10 -9.62 9.61
CA GLU A 77 6.67 -10.73 10.38
C GLU A 77 5.75 -11.16 11.53
N LYS A 78 5.14 -10.20 12.22
CA LYS A 78 4.14 -10.43 13.28
C LYS A 78 2.74 -10.73 12.75
N GLY A 79 2.48 -10.44 11.47
CA GLY A 79 1.17 -10.64 10.83
C GLY A 79 0.10 -9.64 11.30
N CYS A 80 0.49 -8.43 11.69
CA CYS A 80 -0.41 -7.42 12.29
C CYS A 80 -0.73 -6.24 11.35
N LEU A 81 -0.86 -6.50 10.04
CA LEU A 81 -1.14 -5.46 9.03
C LEU A 81 -2.57 -4.88 9.11
N GLU A 82 -3.44 -5.46 9.93
CA GLU A 82 -4.75 -4.90 10.28
C GLU A 82 -4.68 -3.88 11.43
N CYS A 83 -3.47 -3.59 11.95
CA CYS A 83 -3.30 -2.67 13.06
C CYS A 83 -3.49 -1.20 12.61
N PRO A 84 -4.30 -0.40 13.32
CA PRO A 84 -4.55 1.02 13.01
C PRO A 84 -3.29 1.91 13.07
N SER A 85 -2.15 1.39 13.54
CA SER A 85 -0.86 2.09 13.54
C SER A 85 -0.26 2.33 12.14
N LEU A 86 -0.85 1.76 11.08
CA LEU A 86 -0.50 2.06 9.68
C LEU A 86 -1.24 3.28 9.13
N ILE A 87 -2.11 3.89 9.93
CA ILE A 87 -2.82 5.10 9.57
C ILE A 87 -1.83 6.27 9.64
N ILE A 88 -1.72 6.95 8.50
CA ILE A 88 -0.92 8.16 8.28
C ILE A 88 -1.06 9.10 9.49
N PRO A 89 0.04 9.55 10.13
CA PRO A 89 -0.05 10.48 11.25
C PRO A 89 -0.79 11.75 10.79
N PRO A 90 -1.68 12.31 11.62
CA PRO A 90 -2.39 13.54 11.27
C PRO A 90 -1.37 14.64 10.97
N LYS A 91 -1.55 15.33 9.84
CA LYS A 91 -0.78 16.54 9.55
C LYS A 91 -1.07 17.55 10.67
N LYS A 92 -0.03 18.01 11.36
CA LYS A 92 -0.09 19.22 12.19
C LYS A 92 -0.47 20.41 11.33
#